data_AF-A0A345HB65-F1
#
_entry.id   AF-A0A345HB65-F1
#
_cell.length_a   1.000
_cell.length_b   1.000
_cell.length_c   1.000
_cell.angle_alpha   90.00
_cell.angle_beta   90.00
_cell.angle_gamma   90.00
#
_symmetry.space_group_name_H-M   'P 1'
#
loop_
_entity.id
_entity.type
_entity.pdbx_description
1 polymer ?
#
loop_
_entity_poly.entity_id
_entity_poly.type
_entity_poly.pdbx_seq_one_letter_code
_entity_poly.pdbx_strand_id
1 'polypeptide(L)'
;MRYILLFILISFSCSAQDIKDNTKVTAYTLGVMFRNGSCTIKDYLKDVSAVGTTVQATVSYDSDLAHQLLQLKRDAKENWAAEECDCKGQVYKKGQVIPNMYVVQINSYRDTIYTTKNNCAIFFPEQQKKYFDAESKLENVLNKGFGDFVTKDFLTDIMQRVYDSVSVKKVVINNKPIYKLKRKSFEDKIIPFQMVRTDSIFGKRIVVAKEYWVNNLEVLFGDTDVISTINAHHPTGKYGVNLTMTVDGIAIGDSEEKIIENYPCSTTFRNWGAPLKDPTDNYYYQISFTDNKGFAFIYIWEKKVYAVEVTFF
;
A
#
# COMPACT_ATOMS: atom_id res chain seq x y z
N MET A 1 -36.98 -42.97 -22.07
CA MET A 1 -35.64 -42.74 -21.44
C MET A 1 -34.76 -41.69 -22.13
N ARG A 2 -35.02 -41.25 -23.38
CA ARG A 2 -34.22 -40.18 -24.02
C ARG A 2 -34.42 -38.77 -23.43
N TYR A 3 -35.58 -38.49 -22.82
CA TYR A 3 -35.90 -37.16 -22.28
C TYR A 3 -35.42 -36.92 -20.83
N ILE A 4 -35.06 -37.98 -20.11
CA ILE A 4 -34.58 -37.89 -18.72
C ILE A 4 -33.14 -37.33 -18.69
N LEU A 5 -32.32 -37.72 -19.67
CA LEU A 5 -30.94 -37.22 -19.80
C LEU A 5 -30.88 -35.70 -20.09
N LEU A 6 -31.86 -35.18 -20.81
CA LEU A 6 -31.95 -33.76 -21.16
C LEU A 6 -32.33 -32.90 -19.94
N PHE A 7 -33.20 -33.43 -19.07
CA PHE A 7 -33.54 -32.77 -17.79
C PHE A 7 -32.37 -32.78 -16.80
N ILE A 8 -31.56 -33.85 -16.77
CA ILE A 8 -30.36 -33.93 -15.94
C ILE A 8 -29.28 -32.93 -16.43
N LEU A 9 -29.07 -32.82 -17.74
CA LEU A 9 -28.11 -31.85 -18.31
C LEU A 9 -28.50 -30.39 -18.04
N ILE A 10 -29.79 -30.04 -18.07
CA ILE A 10 -30.26 -28.69 -17.74
C ILE A 10 -30.14 -28.40 -16.24
N SER A 11 -30.36 -29.40 -15.38
CA SER A 11 -30.21 -29.22 -13.93
C SER A 11 -28.74 -29.09 -13.46
N PHE A 12 -27.77 -29.63 -14.21
CA PHE A 12 -26.34 -29.33 -14.00
C PHE A 12 -25.87 -28.02 -14.65
N SER A 13 -26.60 -27.48 -15.63
CA SER A 13 -26.29 -26.19 -16.27
C SER A 13 -26.75 -24.98 -15.45
N CYS A 14 -27.59 -25.21 -14.42
CA CYS A 14 -28.05 -24.20 -13.46
C CYS A 14 -27.21 -24.16 -12.17
N SER A 15 -26.00 -24.72 -12.14
CA SER A 15 -24.95 -24.24 -11.23
C SER A 15 -24.47 -22.89 -11.76
N ALA A 16 -25.34 -21.89 -11.54
CA ALA A 16 -25.19 -20.51 -11.94
C ALA A 16 -23.81 -20.01 -11.54
N GLN A 17 -23.20 -19.26 -12.45
CA GLN A 17 -22.03 -18.44 -12.21
C GLN A 17 -22.14 -17.82 -10.83
N ASP A 18 -21.22 -18.15 -9.91
CA ASP A 18 -21.06 -17.36 -8.70
C ASP A 18 -20.83 -15.92 -9.16
N ILE A 19 -21.86 -15.09 -9.06
CA ILE A 19 -21.73 -13.66 -9.26
C ILE A 19 -20.88 -13.21 -8.10
N LYS A 20 -19.57 -13.14 -8.34
CA LYS A 20 -18.61 -12.69 -7.34
C LYS A 20 -19.01 -11.27 -6.97
N ASP A 21 -19.57 -11.12 -5.78
CA ASP A 21 -19.89 -9.81 -5.23
C ASP A 21 -18.57 -9.04 -5.11
N ASN A 22 -18.40 -8.07 -6.00
CA ASN A 22 -17.23 -7.21 -6.04
C ASN A 22 -17.51 -5.89 -5.31
N THR A 23 -18.45 -5.90 -4.37
CA THR A 23 -18.77 -4.73 -3.55
C THR A 23 -17.60 -4.39 -2.64
N LYS A 24 -17.13 -3.15 -2.76
CA LYS A 24 -16.11 -2.60 -1.87
C LYS A 24 -16.21 -1.09 -1.81
N VAL A 25 -15.79 -0.55 -0.68
CA VAL A 25 -15.54 0.88 -0.49
C VAL A 25 -14.05 1.07 -0.26
N THR A 26 -13.40 1.87 -1.09
CA THR A 26 -12.03 2.31 -0.84
C THR A 26 -12.05 3.73 -0.29
N ALA A 27 -11.60 3.89 0.94
CA ALA A 27 -11.46 5.19 1.58
C ALA A 27 -10.05 5.72 1.35
N TYR A 28 -9.94 7.01 1.00
CA TYR A 28 -8.69 7.74 0.85
C TYR A 28 -8.76 9.01 1.68
N THR A 29 -7.64 9.38 2.30
CA THR A 29 -7.51 10.66 3.00
C THR A 29 -6.12 11.27 2.78
N LEU A 30 -6.04 12.60 2.83
CA LEU A 30 -4.77 13.32 2.79
C LEU A 30 -4.09 13.22 4.16
N GLY A 31 -2.92 12.58 4.21
CA GLY A 31 -2.07 12.54 5.41
C GLY A 31 -1.29 13.84 5.56
N VAL A 32 -0.30 14.04 4.69
CA VAL A 32 0.52 15.27 4.63
C VAL A 32 0.19 16.06 3.38
N MET A 33 -0.35 17.28 3.56
CA MET A 33 -0.65 18.19 2.45
C MET A 33 0.59 19.00 2.04
N PHE A 34 0.77 19.22 0.74
CA PHE A 34 1.83 20.09 0.23
C PHE A 34 1.51 21.55 0.53
N ARG A 35 2.53 22.36 0.88
CA ARG A 35 2.38 23.78 1.23
C ARG A 35 1.67 24.65 0.18
N ASN A 36 1.67 24.22 -1.08
CA ASN A 36 0.96 24.85 -2.20
C ASN A 36 0.00 23.88 -2.91
N GLY A 37 -0.42 22.80 -2.25
CA GLY A 37 -1.26 21.77 -2.85
C GLY A 37 -2.71 22.21 -3.02
N SER A 38 -3.44 21.47 -3.85
CA SER A 38 -4.86 21.69 -4.11
C SER A 38 -5.68 21.60 -2.82
N CYS A 39 -6.87 22.20 -2.81
CA CYS A 39 -7.84 22.03 -1.76
C CYS A 39 -8.61 20.70 -1.86
N THR A 40 -8.49 19.93 -2.95
CA THR A 40 -9.18 18.63 -3.12
C THR A 40 -8.21 17.46 -3.22
N ILE A 41 -8.51 16.36 -2.53
CA ILE A 41 -7.76 15.10 -2.68
C ILE A 41 -7.73 14.58 -4.13
N LYS A 42 -8.78 14.85 -4.92
CA LYS A 42 -8.88 14.47 -6.34
C LYS A 42 -7.65 14.90 -7.14
N ASP A 43 -7.07 16.07 -6.84
CA ASP A 43 -5.91 16.57 -7.57
C ASP A 43 -4.61 15.90 -7.11
N TYR A 44 -4.44 15.61 -5.81
CA TYR A 44 -3.27 14.88 -5.32
C TYR A 44 -3.15 13.49 -5.93
N LEU A 45 -4.28 12.82 -6.19
CA LEU A 45 -4.30 11.49 -6.80
C LEU A 45 -3.86 11.48 -8.28
N LYS A 46 -3.69 12.65 -8.90
CA LYS A 46 -3.09 12.78 -10.25
C LYS A 46 -1.56 12.73 -10.19
N ASP A 47 -0.99 13.24 -9.10
CA ASP A 47 0.46 13.40 -8.93
C ASP A 47 1.08 12.29 -8.09
N VAL A 48 0.27 11.57 -7.30
CA VAL A 48 0.69 10.48 -6.43
C VAL A 48 0.26 9.14 -7.01
N SER A 49 1.16 8.17 -7.08
CA SER A 49 0.90 6.84 -7.63
C SER A 49 0.62 5.75 -6.59
N ALA A 50 0.96 5.99 -5.32
CA ALA A 50 0.91 4.99 -4.26
C ALA A 50 0.52 5.58 -2.89
N VAL A 51 0.04 4.71 -2.00
CA VAL A 51 -0.20 5.02 -0.59
C VAL A 51 1.13 5.35 0.09
N GLY A 52 1.12 6.39 0.92
CA GLY A 52 2.31 6.87 1.61
C GLY A 52 2.06 8.17 2.36
N THR A 53 3.08 9.00 2.55
CA THR A 53 2.97 10.23 3.37
C THR A 53 1.81 11.13 2.96
N THR A 54 1.57 11.27 1.66
CA THR A 54 0.59 12.23 1.11
C THR A 54 -0.82 11.68 1.13
N VAL A 55 -1.01 10.43 0.69
CA VAL A 55 -2.34 9.79 0.59
C VAL A 55 -2.32 8.49 1.38
N GLN A 56 -3.28 8.35 2.28
CA GLN A 56 -3.55 7.15 3.05
C GLN A 56 -4.80 6.48 2.50
N ALA A 57 -4.85 5.14 2.51
CA ALA A 57 -6.00 4.43 1.99
C ALA A 57 -6.29 3.13 2.75
N THR A 58 -7.57 2.76 2.77
CA THR A 58 -8.06 1.48 3.31
C THR A 58 -9.26 0.99 2.50
N VAL A 59 -9.61 -0.29 2.66
CA VAL A 59 -10.73 -0.94 1.97
C VAL A 59 -11.65 -1.59 2.98
N SER A 60 -12.95 -1.45 2.75
CA SER A 60 -13.99 -2.26 3.38
C SER A 60 -14.75 -3.02 2.29
N TYR A 61 -15.08 -4.28 2.58
CA TYR A 61 -15.91 -5.14 1.72
C TYR A 61 -17.35 -5.24 2.27
N ASP A 62 -17.72 -4.35 3.19
CA ASP A 62 -19.07 -4.27 3.75
C ASP A 62 -20.05 -3.69 2.71
N SER A 63 -21.00 -4.52 2.28
CA SER A 63 -22.04 -4.14 1.33
C SER A 63 -23.01 -3.10 1.89
N ASP A 64 -23.36 -3.19 3.18
CA ASP A 64 -24.27 -2.25 3.82
C ASP A 64 -23.65 -0.84 3.87
N LEU A 65 -22.35 -0.76 4.15
CA LEU A 65 -21.59 0.49 4.07
C LEU A 65 -21.66 1.10 2.66
N ALA A 66 -21.43 0.29 1.62
CA ALA A 66 -21.46 0.75 0.23
C ALA A 66 -22.84 1.33 -0.13
N HIS A 67 -23.91 0.60 0.19
CA HIS A 67 -25.28 1.04 -0.08
C HIS A 67 -25.68 2.28 0.73
N GLN A 68 -25.36 2.34 2.02
CA GLN A 68 -25.65 3.49 2.88
C GLN A 68 -24.93 4.76 2.39
N LEU A 69 -23.67 4.65 1.96
CA LEU A 69 -22.93 5.79 1.42
C LEU A 69 -23.55 6.35 0.14
N LEU A 70 -24.02 5.49 -0.77
CA LEU A 70 -24.72 5.95 -1.98
C LEU A 70 -26.06 6.60 -1.66
N GLN A 71 -26.80 6.06 -0.68
CA GLN A 71 -28.05 6.64 -0.22
C GLN A 71 -27.81 8.03 0.36
N LEU A 72 -26.83 8.18 1.26
CA LEU A 72 -26.46 9.46 1.84
C LEU A 72 -26.03 10.49 0.79
N LYS A 73 -25.31 10.07 -0.25
CA LYS A 73 -24.95 10.96 -1.36
C LYS A 73 -26.20 11.49 -2.09
N ARG A 74 -27.20 10.64 -2.32
CA ARG A 74 -28.48 11.06 -2.94
C ARG A 74 -29.25 11.99 -2.01
N ASP A 75 -29.42 11.58 -0.75
CA ASP A 75 -30.13 12.34 0.28
C ASP A 75 -29.51 13.73 0.47
N ALA A 76 -28.18 13.82 0.44
CA ALA A 76 -27.47 15.09 0.57
C ALA A 76 -27.89 16.09 -0.51
N LYS A 77 -27.93 15.64 -1.76
CA LYS A 77 -28.29 16.50 -2.90
C LYS A 77 -29.75 16.96 -2.85
N GLU A 78 -30.64 16.11 -2.32
CA GLU A 78 -32.08 16.36 -2.34
C GLU A 78 -32.57 17.11 -1.10
N ASN A 79 -31.97 16.87 0.07
CA ASN A 79 -32.56 17.25 1.36
C ASN A 79 -31.63 18.07 2.26
N TRP A 80 -30.31 18.09 2.04
CA TRP A 80 -29.38 18.76 2.94
C TRP A 80 -29.15 20.22 2.58
N ALA A 81 -28.83 21.03 3.59
CA ALA A 81 -28.49 22.44 3.39
C ALA A 81 -27.17 22.56 2.60
N ALA A 82 -27.20 23.33 1.51
CA ALA A 82 -26.07 23.52 0.62
C ALA A 82 -25.36 24.86 0.87
N GLU A 83 -24.04 24.86 0.75
CA GLU A 83 -23.19 26.06 0.76
C GLU A 83 -22.17 25.99 -0.38
N GLU A 84 -21.82 27.16 -0.92
CA GLU A 84 -20.73 27.28 -1.89
C GLU A 84 -19.40 26.85 -1.25
N CYS A 85 -18.58 26.14 -2.03
CA CYS A 85 -17.25 25.68 -1.66
C CYS A 85 -16.37 25.74 -2.91
N ASP A 86 -15.75 26.90 -3.15
CA ASP A 86 -14.86 27.07 -4.30
C ASP A 86 -13.52 26.41 -4.05
N CYS A 87 -13.30 25.33 -4.77
CA CYS A 87 -12.12 24.51 -4.72
C CYS A 87 -11.42 24.40 -6.09
N LYS A 88 -11.84 25.17 -7.10
CA LYS A 88 -11.24 25.10 -8.44
C LYS A 88 -9.88 25.76 -8.47
N GLY A 89 -8.83 24.94 -8.51
CA GLY A 89 -7.44 25.42 -8.61
C GLY A 89 -6.98 26.23 -7.39
N GLN A 90 -7.73 26.17 -6.29
CA GLN A 90 -7.37 26.86 -5.06
C GLN A 90 -6.29 26.10 -4.29
N VAL A 91 -5.32 26.85 -3.76
CA VAL A 91 -4.36 26.33 -2.80
C VAL A 91 -5.05 26.19 -1.45
N TYR A 92 -4.85 25.06 -0.75
CA TYR A 92 -5.52 24.76 0.52
C TYR A 92 -5.37 25.85 1.62
N LYS A 93 -4.33 26.69 1.55
CA LYS A 93 -4.13 27.83 2.47
C LYS A 93 -5.14 28.97 2.31
N LYS A 94 -5.92 28.98 1.23
CA LYS A 94 -6.83 30.08 0.87
C LYS A 94 -8.31 29.70 1.03
N GLY A 95 -8.61 28.46 1.41
CA GLY A 95 -9.99 27.97 1.43
C GLY A 95 -10.18 26.70 2.26
N GLN A 96 -11.40 26.17 2.21
CA GLN A 96 -11.74 24.91 2.86
C GLN A 96 -11.11 23.73 2.10
N VAL A 97 -10.73 22.68 2.82
CA VAL A 97 -10.10 21.47 2.25
C VAL A 97 -11.11 20.33 2.21
N ILE A 98 -11.06 19.58 1.12
CA ILE A 98 -11.79 18.33 0.88
C ILE A 98 -10.75 17.19 0.84
N PRO A 99 -10.29 16.71 2.02
CA PRO A 99 -9.19 15.76 2.12
C PRO A 99 -9.63 14.31 1.93
N ASN A 100 -10.92 14.02 1.98
CA ASN A 100 -11.45 12.66 2.04
C ASN A 100 -12.15 12.29 0.74
N MET A 101 -11.96 11.04 0.30
CA MET A 101 -12.62 10.46 -0.86
C MET A 101 -12.99 9.01 -0.58
N TYR A 102 -14.23 8.64 -0.87
CA TYR A 102 -14.73 7.27 -0.77
C TYR A 102 -15.16 6.82 -2.16
N VAL A 103 -14.47 5.82 -2.69
CA VAL A 103 -14.83 5.18 -3.96
C VAL A 103 -15.70 3.98 -3.63
N VAL A 104 -16.98 4.06 -3.96
CA VAL A 104 -17.95 3.00 -3.76
C VAL A 104 -18.07 2.21 -5.05
N GLN A 105 -17.80 0.92 -4.99
CA GLN A 105 -17.97 -0.02 -6.10
C GLN A 105 -18.98 -1.08 -5.68
N ILE A 106 -20.02 -1.29 -6.50
CA ILE A 106 -21.04 -2.33 -6.34
C ILE A 106 -21.16 -3.04 -7.69
N ASN A 107 -20.57 -4.22 -7.82
CA ASN A 107 -20.44 -4.94 -9.08
C ASN A 107 -19.79 -4.06 -10.18
N SER A 108 -20.53 -3.71 -11.23
CA SER A 108 -20.09 -2.84 -12.33
C SER A 108 -20.33 -1.35 -12.07
N TYR A 109 -21.12 -1.01 -11.06
CA TYR A 109 -21.39 0.38 -10.70
C TYR A 109 -20.25 0.93 -9.84
N ARG A 110 -19.79 2.15 -10.16
CA ARG A 110 -18.76 2.86 -9.40
C ARG A 110 -19.14 4.33 -9.25
N ASP A 111 -19.10 4.82 -8.03
CA ASP A 111 -19.30 6.24 -7.73
C ASP A 111 -18.28 6.72 -6.68
N THR A 112 -18.13 8.03 -6.56
CA THR A 112 -17.17 8.65 -5.64
C THR A 112 -17.85 9.71 -4.80
N ILE A 113 -17.60 9.67 -3.50
CA ILE A 113 -18.09 10.64 -2.52
C ILE A 113 -16.88 11.39 -1.98
N TYR A 114 -16.93 12.71 -2.03
CA TYR A 114 -15.90 13.57 -1.43
C TYR A 114 -16.47 14.18 -0.17
N THR A 115 -15.67 14.27 0.89
CA THR A 115 -16.14 14.82 2.17
C THR A 115 -15.13 15.78 2.75
N THR A 116 -15.63 16.65 3.63
CA THR A 116 -14.80 17.53 4.47
C THR A 116 -13.99 16.71 5.48
N LYS A 117 -12.93 17.31 6.05
CA LYS A 117 -12.03 16.66 7.03
C LYS A 117 -12.76 15.86 8.12
N ASN A 118 -13.81 16.43 8.69
CA ASN A 118 -14.55 15.82 9.81
C ASN A 118 -15.79 15.03 9.36
N ASN A 119 -15.93 14.74 8.06
CA ASN A 119 -17.06 13.99 7.50
C ASN A 119 -18.45 14.58 7.83
N CYS A 120 -18.55 15.90 8.05
CA CYS A 120 -19.81 16.59 8.35
C CYS A 120 -20.53 17.14 7.11
N ALA A 121 -19.91 17.05 5.93
CA ALA A 121 -20.53 17.44 4.68
C ALA A 121 -20.02 16.62 3.49
N ILE A 122 -20.92 16.41 2.51
CA ILE A 122 -20.59 15.83 1.21
C ILE A 122 -20.34 16.96 0.21
N PHE A 123 -19.18 16.91 -0.45
CA PHE A 123 -18.79 17.85 -1.49
C PHE A 123 -19.08 17.28 -2.88
N PHE A 124 -19.68 18.11 -3.74
CA PHE A 124 -19.93 17.81 -5.15
C PHE A 124 -19.01 18.67 -6.03
N PRO A 125 -17.89 18.11 -6.54
CA PRO A 125 -16.91 18.88 -7.29
C PRO A 125 -17.47 19.59 -8.52
N GLU A 126 -18.39 18.98 -9.25
CA GLU A 126 -18.94 19.59 -10.46
C GLU A 126 -19.77 20.86 -10.15
N GLN A 127 -20.39 20.89 -8.98
CA GLN A 127 -21.22 22.01 -8.52
C GLN A 127 -20.45 23.02 -7.67
N GLN A 128 -19.27 22.66 -7.16
CA GLN A 128 -18.53 23.44 -6.15
C GLN A 128 -19.40 23.75 -4.92
N LYS A 129 -20.19 22.77 -4.50
CA LYS A 129 -21.08 22.87 -3.34
C LYS A 129 -20.80 21.76 -2.35
N LYS A 130 -20.89 22.09 -1.06
CA LYS A 130 -20.93 21.14 0.04
C LYS A 130 -22.34 21.11 0.62
N TYR A 131 -22.78 19.94 1.03
CA TYR A 131 -24.09 19.69 1.61
C TYR A 131 -23.89 19.17 3.02
N PHE A 132 -24.43 19.87 4.01
CA PHE A 132 -24.16 19.60 5.43
C PHE A 132 -25.10 18.56 6.01
N ASP A 133 -24.50 17.62 6.72
CA ASP A 133 -25.20 16.64 7.51
C ASP A 133 -25.43 17.16 8.92
N ALA A 134 -26.64 17.66 9.20
CA ALA A 134 -26.99 18.17 10.52
C ALA A 134 -27.16 17.05 11.57
N GLU A 135 -27.32 15.79 11.14
CA GLU A 135 -27.64 14.66 12.02
C GLU A 135 -26.46 13.70 12.21
N SER A 136 -25.27 14.02 11.67
CA SER A 136 -24.07 13.18 11.71
C SER A 136 -24.29 11.75 11.16
N LYS A 137 -25.26 11.56 10.26
CA LYS A 137 -25.52 10.29 9.57
C LYS A 137 -24.28 9.76 8.83
N LEU A 138 -23.57 10.61 8.09
CA LEU A 138 -22.36 10.30 7.34
C LEU A 138 -21.22 9.83 8.26
N GLU A 139 -20.94 10.58 9.32
CA GLU A 139 -19.94 10.20 10.30
C GLU A 139 -20.28 8.85 10.96
N ASN A 140 -21.54 8.63 11.33
CA ASN A 140 -22.00 7.38 11.92
C ASN A 140 -21.84 6.17 10.98
N VAL A 141 -22.18 6.33 9.70
CA VAL A 141 -21.99 5.27 8.68
C VAL A 141 -20.51 4.97 8.50
N LEU A 142 -19.68 6.01 8.39
CA LEU A 142 -18.24 5.85 8.22
C LEU A 142 -17.57 5.24 9.45
N ASN A 143 -17.99 5.58 10.66
CA ASN A 143 -17.41 5.02 11.90
C ASN A 143 -17.67 3.52 12.02
N LYS A 144 -18.81 3.01 11.51
CA LYS A 144 -19.09 1.57 11.49
C LYS A 144 -18.15 0.80 10.55
N GLY A 145 -17.84 1.36 9.38
CA GLY A 145 -17.02 0.69 8.37
C GLY A 145 -15.52 1.01 8.43
N PHE A 146 -15.16 2.17 8.96
CA PHE A 146 -13.82 2.77 8.90
C PHE A 146 -13.44 3.51 10.18
N GLY A 147 -14.03 3.21 11.35
CA GLY A 147 -13.82 3.96 12.60
C GLY A 147 -12.36 4.31 12.90
N ASP A 148 -11.47 3.32 12.92
CA ASP A 148 -10.03 3.52 13.16
C ASP A 148 -9.37 4.38 12.09
N PHE A 149 -9.85 4.36 10.84
CA PHE A 149 -9.29 5.14 9.74
C PHE A 149 -9.78 6.58 9.78
N VAL A 150 -11.07 6.82 10.02
CA VAL A 150 -11.64 8.18 9.97
C VAL A 150 -11.33 9.02 11.22
N THR A 151 -11.03 8.38 12.34
CA THR A 151 -10.65 9.06 13.59
C THR A 151 -9.15 9.33 13.71
N LYS A 152 -8.33 8.72 12.84
CA LYS A 152 -6.87 8.79 12.91
C LYS A 152 -6.33 10.13 12.43
N ASP A 153 -5.46 10.74 13.24
CA ASP A 153 -4.69 11.92 12.84
C ASP A 153 -3.42 11.49 12.09
N PHE A 154 -3.59 11.16 10.81
CA PHE A 154 -2.48 10.71 9.96
C PHE A 154 -1.32 11.70 9.90
N LEU A 155 -1.57 13.01 9.96
CA LEU A 155 -0.50 14.01 9.92
C LEU A 155 0.42 13.84 11.13
N THR A 156 -0.17 13.84 12.33
CA THR A 156 0.56 13.70 13.59
C THR A 156 1.27 12.35 13.65
N ASP A 157 0.57 11.27 13.32
CA ASP A 157 1.13 9.92 13.38
C ASP A 157 2.29 9.75 12.38
N ILE A 158 2.20 10.33 11.18
CA ILE A 158 3.28 10.27 10.17
C ILE A 158 4.49 11.09 10.64
N MET A 159 4.27 12.27 11.22
CA MET A 159 5.35 13.12 11.74
C MET A 159 6.06 12.51 12.96
N GLN A 160 5.33 11.75 13.77
CA GLN A 160 5.86 11.09 14.97
C GLN A 160 6.26 9.63 14.72
N ARG A 161 6.24 9.17 13.46
CA ARG A 161 6.51 7.77 13.12
C ARG A 161 7.90 7.36 13.58
N VAL A 162 7.95 6.30 14.38
CA VAL A 162 9.17 5.61 14.79
C VAL A 162 9.17 4.21 14.19
N TYR A 163 10.29 3.82 13.58
CA TYR A 163 10.49 2.47 13.08
C TYR A 163 11.13 1.60 14.16
N ASP A 164 10.75 0.33 14.23
CA ASP A 164 11.50 -0.63 15.02
C ASP A 164 12.91 -0.78 14.47
N SER A 165 13.82 -1.23 15.34
CA SER A 165 15.22 -1.41 14.96
C SER A 165 15.73 -2.81 15.24
N VAL A 166 16.58 -3.31 14.34
CA VAL A 166 17.22 -4.61 14.46
C VAL A 166 18.71 -4.55 14.15
N SER A 167 19.51 -5.45 14.73
CA SER A 167 20.94 -5.49 14.43
C SER A 167 21.20 -5.99 13.02
N VAL A 168 22.11 -5.34 12.28
CA VAL A 168 22.62 -5.81 10.98
C VAL A 168 23.19 -7.24 11.02
N LYS A 169 23.59 -7.73 12.19
CA LYS A 169 24.05 -9.13 12.38
C LYS A 169 22.95 -10.16 12.16
N LYS A 170 21.68 -9.74 12.27
CA LYS A 170 20.51 -10.60 12.04
C LYS A 170 20.10 -10.65 10.55
N VAL A 171 20.83 -9.97 9.67
CA VAL A 171 20.67 -10.12 8.22
C VAL A 171 21.63 -11.22 7.76
N VAL A 172 21.08 -12.35 7.35
CA VAL A 172 21.85 -13.55 7.03
C VAL A 172 21.37 -14.21 5.73
N ILE A 173 22.27 -14.91 5.05
CA ILE A 173 21.93 -15.86 3.98
C ILE A 173 22.37 -17.23 4.45
N ASN A 174 21.46 -18.21 4.53
CA ASN A 174 21.75 -19.56 5.05
C ASN A 174 22.52 -19.51 6.38
N ASN A 175 22.05 -18.67 7.32
CA ASN A 175 22.64 -18.41 8.63
C ASN A 175 24.04 -17.76 8.64
N LYS A 176 24.53 -17.26 7.50
CA LYS A 176 25.81 -16.54 7.40
C LYS A 176 25.57 -15.03 7.33
N PRO A 177 26.13 -14.22 8.25
CA PRO A 177 26.00 -12.76 8.22
C PRO A 177 26.62 -12.15 6.97
N ILE A 178 25.96 -11.15 6.40
CA ILE A 178 26.38 -10.51 5.14
C ILE A 178 26.84 -9.06 5.29
N TYR A 179 26.61 -8.43 6.44
CA TYR A 179 27.01 -7.05 6.68
C TYR A 179 28.53 -6.85 6.51
N LYS A 180 28.91 -5.81 5.77
CA LYS A 180 30.31 -5.47 5.42
C LYS A 180 31.06 -6.52 4.59
N LEU A 181 30.38 -7.52 4.02
CA LEU A 181 31.05 -8.42 3.08
C LEU A 181 31.43 -7.67 1.80
N LYS A 182 32.64 -7.96 1.33
CA LYS A 182 33.09 -7.56 -0.01
C LYS A 182 32.73 -8.61 -1.04
N ARG A 183 32.76 -8.27 -2.33
CA ARG A 183 32.40 -9.19 -3.41
C ARG A 183 33.07 -10.55 -3.30
N LYS A 184 34.41 -10.59 -3.24
CA LYS A 184 35.15 -11.86 -3.12
C LYS A 184 34.78 -12.63 -1.85
N SER A 185 34.66 -11.94 -0.72
CA SER A 185 34.28 -12.56 0.55
C SER A 185 32.84 -13.09 0.55
N PHE A 186 31.94 -12.51 -0.24
CA PHE A 186 30.60 -13.06 -0.48
C PHE A 186 30.70 -14.36 -1.28
N GLU A 187 31.45 -14.35 -2.39
CA GLU A 187 31.63 -15.54 -3.25
C GLU A 187 32.24 -16.71 -2.45
N ASP A 188 33.21 -16.43 -1.58
CA ASP A 188 33.88 -17.41 -0.73
C ASP A 188 32.97 -17.96 0.39
N LYS A 189 32.17 -17.09 1.02
CA LYS A 189 31.35 -17.46 2.19
C LYS A 189 29.98 -17.98 1.84
N ILE A 190 29.34 -17.41 0.82
CA ILE A 190 27.95 -17.70 0.44
C ILE A 190 27.96 -18.62 -0.77
N ILE A 191 28.22 -18.06 -1.94
CA ILE A 191 28.33 -18.77 -3.22
C ILE A 191 28.81 -17.78 -4.31
N PRO A 192 29.52 -18.24 -5.36
CA PRO A 192 29.83 -17.42 -6.53
C PRO A 192 28.59 -16.86 -7.24
N PHE A 193 28.71 -15.67 -7.80
CA PHE A 193 27.65 -15.07 -8.61
C PHE A 193 27.48 -15.81 -9.94
N GLN A 194 26.24 -15.96 -10.37
CA GLN A 194 25.88 -16.63 -11.63
C GLN A 194 25.84 -15.64 -12.79
N MET A 195 25.51 -14.38 -12.51
CA MET A 195 25.33 -13.36 -13.53
C MET A 195 25.79 -12.01 -12.98
N VAL A 196 26.37 -11.20 -13.87
CA VAL A 196 26.68 -9.80 -13.61
C VAL A 196 26.01 -8.97 -14.69
N ARG A 197 25.18 -8.01 -14.30
CA ARG A 197 24.55 -7.04 -15.18
C ARG A 197 25.12 -5.65 -14.91
N THR A 198 25.03 -4.79 -15.91
CA THR A 198 25.45 -3.41 -15.79
C THR A 198 24.32 -2.58 -16.35
N ASP A 199 23.46 -2.10 -15.47
CA ASP A 199 22.33 -1.29 -15.88
C ASP A 199 22.80 0.15 -16.09
N SER A 200 22.55 0.64 -17.30
CA SER A 200 22.76 2.04 -17.67
C SER A 200 21.41 2.73 -17.62
N ILE A 201 21.21 3.63 -16.65
CA ILE A 201 20.00 4.45 -16.61
C ILE A 201 20.12 5.56 -17.65
N PHE A 202 19.24 5.56 -18.67
CA PHE A 202 19.16 6.64 -19.65
C PHE A 202 18.52 7.89 -19.01
N GLY A 203 19.32 8.93 -18.76
CA GLY A 203 18.90 10.22 -18.19
C GLY A 203 20.06 11.19 -18.02
N LYS A 204 19.81 12.43 -17.55
CA LYS A 204 20.84 13.50 -17.41
C LYS A 204 21.97 13.22 -16.40
N ARG A 205 21.88 12.11 -15.64
CA ARG A 205 22.94 11.59 -14.77
C ARG A 205 23.13 10.12 -15.09
N ILE A 206 24.28 9.78 -15.65
CA ILE A 206 24.67 8.39 -15.90
C ILE A 206 25.13 7.82 -14.56
N VAL A 207 24.27 7.03 -13.91
CA VAL A 207 24.69 6.14 -12.82
C VAL A 207 24.74 4.74 -13.43
N VAL A 208 25.95 4.19 -13.50
CA VAL A 208 26.18 2.82 -13.93
C VAL A 208 26.38 1.99 -12.68
N ALA A 209 25.39 1.17 -12.33
CA ALA A 209 25.48 0.23 -11.22
C ALA A 209 25.78 -1.17 -11.78
N LYS A 210 26.71 -1.88 -11.14
CA LYS A 210 26.95 -3.31 -11.42
C LYS A 210 26.10 -4.13 -10.46
N GLU A 211 25.21 -4.92 -11.03
CA GLU A 211 24.34 -5.83 -10.31
C GLU A 211 24.90 -7.25 -10.39
N TYR A 212 24.98 -7.91 -9.24
CA TYR A 212 25.46 -9.28 -9.14
C TYR A 212 24.32 -10.17 -8.71
N TRP A 213 24.06 -11.21 -9.48
CA TRP A 213 22.89 -12.07 -9.30
C TRP A 213 23.31 -13.50 -8.97
N VAL A 214 22.63 -14.07 -7.97
CA VAL A 214 22.67 -15.50 -7.69
C VAL A 214 21.28 -15.98 -7.30
N ASN A 215 20.73 -16.89 -8.09
CA ASN A 215 19.34 -17.34 -7.97
C ASN A 215 18.35 -16.17 -8.00
N ASN A 216 17.69 -15.90 -6.87
CA ASN A 216 16.74 -14.81 -6.68
C ASN A 216 17.30 -13.66 -5.83
N LEU A 217 18.61 -13.67 -5.56
CA LEU A 217 19.30 -12.62 -4.85
C LEU A 217 19.99 -11.69 -5.84
N GLU A 218 19.62 -10.41 -5.78
CA GLU A 218 20.32 -9.30 -6.40
C GLU A 218 21.24 -8.67 -5.35
N VAL A 219 22.50 -8.45 -5.67
CA VAL A 219 23.49 -7.84 -4.77
C VAL A 219 24.18 -6.68 -5.48
N LEU A 220 24.17 -5.53 -4.82
CA LEU A 220 24.83 -4.31 -5.24
C LEU A 220 25.97 -4.00 -4.26
N PHE A 221 27.11 -3.61 -4.81
CA PHE A 221 28.28 -3.20 -4.03
C PHE A 221 28.50 -1.70 -4.21
N GLY A 222 28.73 -0.99 -3.10
CA GLY A 222 29.08 0.42 -3.10
C GLY A 222 30.55 0.66 -3.48
N ASP A 223 30.98 1.93 -3.42
CA ASP A 223 32.31 2.37 -3.87
C ASP A 223 33.49 1.66 -3.17
N THR A 224 33.27 1.13 -1.96
CA THR A 224 34.29 0.40 -1.19
C THR A 224 34.32 -1.11 -1.46
N ASP A 225 33.61 -1.56 -2.51
CA ASP A 225 33.37 -2.98 -2.85
C ASP A 225 32.65 -3.76 -1.75
N VAL A 226 31.96 -3.05 -0.85
CA VAL A 226 31.15 -3.62 0.23
C VAL A 226 29.69 -3.65 -0.21
N ILE A 227 28.94 -4.70 0.17
CA ILE A 227 27.50 -4.80 -0.10
C ILE A 227 26.79 -3.54 0.42
N SER A 228 26.20 -2.78 -0.50
CA SER A 228 25.37 -1.62 -0.20
C SER A 228 23.89 -2.00 -0.19
N THR A 229 23.47 -2.87 -1.11
CA THR A 229 22.08 -3.30 -1.21
C THR A 229 22.01 -4.77 -1.57
N ILE A 230 21.02 -5.47 -1.03
CA ILE A 230 20.72 -6.85 -1.40
C ILE A 230 19.20 -7.07 -1.39
N ASN A 231 18.68 -7.63 -2.47
CA ASN A 231 17.27 -7.90 -2.66
C ASN A 231 17.05 -9.40 -2.85
N ALA A 232 16.15 -9.98 -2.07
CA ALA A 232 15.62 -11.32 -2.28
C ALA A 232 14.22 -11.22 -2.88
N HIS A 233 14.01 -11.82 -4.05
CA HIS A 233 12.73 -11.78 -4.76
C HIS A 233 12.03 -13.15 -4.79
N HIS A 234 10.70 -13.16 -4.88
CA HIS A 234 9.93 -14.33 -5.30
C HIS A 234 9.61 -14.21 -6.80
N PRO A 235 9.65 -15.29 -7.61
CA PRO A 235 9.95 -16.67 -7.23
C PRO A 235 11.44 -16.95 -7.04
N THR A 236 11.73 -17.96 -6.22
CA THR A 236 13.06 -18.56 -6.18
C THR A 236 13.36 -19.18 -7.54
N GLY A 237 14.52 -18.85 -8.12
CA GLY A 237 14.90 -19.41 -9.41
C GLY A 237 15.06 -20.94 -9.34
N LYS A 238 14.95 -21.62 -10.49
CA LYS A 238 15.01 -23.09 -10.58
C LYS A 238 16.44 -23.67 -10.50
N TYR A 239 17.41 -22.90 -10.02
CA TYR A 239 18.84 -23.17 -10.25
C TYR A 239 19.48 -24.19 -9.29
N GLY A 240 18.71 -25.08 -8.65
CA GLY A 240 19.26 -26.17 -7.82
C GLY A 240 20.03 -25.73 -6.56
N VAL A 241 20.15 -24.43 -6.30
CA VAL A 241 20.76 -23.85 -5.10
C VAL A 241 19.67 -23.18 -4.30
N ASN A 242 19.45 -23.66 -3.07
CA ASN A 242 18.51 -23.04 -2.14
C ASN A 242 19.23 -21.98 -1.29
N LEU A 243 18.90 -20.71 -1.51
CA LEU A 243 19.40 -19.59 -0.72
C LEU A 243 18.23 -18.96 0.02
N THR A 244 18.28 -18.99 1.34
CA THR A 244 17.32 -18.33 2.21
C THR A 244 17.98 -17.11 2.83
N MET A 245 17.59 -15.94 2.36
CA MET A 245 17.89 -14.68 3.03
C MET A 245 16.85 -14.43 4.12
N THR A 246 17.30 -14.06 5.30
CA THR A 246 16.42 -13.65 6.40
C THR A 246 16.86 -12.37 7.06
N VAL A 247 15.89 -11.63 7.59
CA VAL A 247 16.08 -10.49 8.49
C VAL A 247 15.41 -10.85 9.81
N ASP A 248 16.20 -11.11 10.85
CA ASP A 248 15.69 -11.58 12.15
C ASP A 248 14.82 -12.84 12.04
N GLY A 249 15.21 -13.76 11.14
CA GLY A 249 14.45 -14.98 10.89
C GLY A 249 13.17 -14.80 10.07
N ILE A 250 12.85 -13.59 9.58
CA ILE A 250 11.79 -13.34 8.60
C ILE A 250 12.35 -13.64 7.20
N ALA A 251 11.65 -14.49 6.45
CA ALA A 251 12.01 -14.93 5.12
C ALA A 251 10.84 -14.77 4.13
N ILE A 252 11.14 -14.86 2.83
CA ILE A 252 10.11 -15.00 1.79
C ILE A 252 9.23 -16.21 2.09
N GLY A 253 7.92 -16.03 2.00
CA GLY A 253 6.90 -17.04 2.29
C GLY A 253 6.36 -17.01 3.71
N ASP A 254 7.02 -16.31 4.65
CA ASP A 254 6.48 -16.10 5.99
C ASP A 254 5.19 -15.26 5.94
N SER A 255 4.33 -15.43 6.95
CA SER A 255 3.09 -14.66 7.04
C SER A 255 3.35 -13.22 7.52
N GLU A 256 2.45 -12.31 7.16
CA GLU A 256 2.47 -10.92 7.61
C GLU A 256 2.42 -10.82 9.15
N GLU A 257 1.63 -11.67 9.80
CA GLU A 257 1.42 -11.65 11.25
C GLU A 257 2.74 -11.75 12.02
N LYS A 258 3.68 -12.56 11.53
CA LYS A 258 5.02 -12.69 12.11
C LYS A 258 5.79 -11.36 12.15
N ILE A 259 5.58 -10.49 11.18
CA ILE A 259 6.19 -9.15 11.16
C ILE A 259 5.47 -8.21 12.11
N ILE A 260 4.13 -8.26 12.14
CA ILE A 260 3.31 -7.41 13.01
C ILE A 260 3.64 -7.68 14.48
N GLU A 261 3.82 -8.94 14.86
CA GLU A 261 4.18 -9.35 16.22
C GLU A 261 5.60 -8.89 16.61
N ASN A 262 6.57 -9.02 15.70
CA ASN A 262 7.96 -8.68 15.98
C ASN A 262 8.28 -7.19 15.87
N TYR A 263 7.53 -6.46 15.03
CA TYR A 263 7.78 -5.06 14.66
C TYR A 263 6.48 -4.22 14.65
N PRO A 264 5.84 -4.02 15.81
CA PRO A 264 4.55 -3.33 15.90
C PRO A 264 4.63 -1.84 15.52
N CYS A 265 5.74 -1.15 15.81
CA CYS A 265 5.88 0.27 15.46
C CYS A 265 6.03 0.45 13.94
N SER A 266 6.79 -0.43 13.30
CA SER A 266 7.02 -0.43 11.85
C SER A 266 5.75 -0.74 11.06
N THR A 267 4.85 -1.52 11.65
CA THR A 267 3.58 -1.98 11.06
C THR A 267 2.36 -1.14 11.43
N THR A 268 2.56 -0.05 12.19
CA THR A 268 1.48 0.88 12.59
C THR A 268 0.74 1.49 11.39
N PHE A 269 1.44 1.72 10.27
CA PHE A 269 0.86 2.11 9.00
C PHE A 269 0.92 0.96 8.02
N ARG A 270 -0.23 0.32 7.81
CA ARG A 270 -0.39 -0.73 6.81
C ARG A 270 -0.41 -0.11 5.41
N ASN A 271 -0.14 -0.94 4.41
CA ASN A 271 -0.33 -0.61 2.99
C ASN A 271 0.65 0.43 2.40
N TRP A 272 1.77 0.71 3.07
CA TRP A 272 2.73 1.67 2.56
C TRP A 272 3.34 1.22 1.22
N GLY A 273 3.36 2.11 0.23
CA GLY A 273 3.79 1.79 -1.13
C GLY A 273 2.75 1.06 -1.97
N ALA A 274 1.58 0.71 -1.42
CA ALA A 274 0.52 0.05 -2.18
C ALA A 274 0.02 0.92 -3.34
N PRO A 275 -0.26 0.35 -4.51
CA PRO A 275 -0.91 1.09 -5.59
C PRO A 275 -2.25 1.65 -5.13
N LEU A 276 -2.56 2.91 -5.48
CA LEU A 276 -3.82 3.53 -5.08
C LEU A 276 -5.05 2.74 -5.56
N LYS A 277 -4.97 2.07 -6.71
CA LYS A 277 -6.06 1.23 -7.25
C LYS A 277 -6.36 -0.01 -6.41
N ASP A 278 -5.39 -0.47 -5.63
CA ASP A 278 -5.48 -1.67 -4.82
C ASP A 278 -4.64 -1.52 -3.55
N PRO A 279 -5.13 -0.73 -2.58
CA PRO A 279 -4.35 -0.42 -1.40
C PRO A 279 -4.27 -1.58 -0.41
N THR A 280 -4.89 -2.73 -0.70
CA THR A 280 -4.81 -3.93 0.15
C THR A 280 -3.72 -4.91 -0.28
N ASP A 281 -3.19 -4.75 -1.48
CA ASP A 281 -2.20 -5.65 -2.06
C ASP A 281 -0.90 -4.93 -2.39
N ASN A 282 0.21 -5.66 -2.30
CA ASN A 282 1.53 -5.22 -2.70
C ASN A 282 2.02 -3.94 -2.00
N TYR A 283 2.39 -4.07 -0.74
CA TYR A 283 2.93 -2.99 0.10
C TYR A 283 4.19 -3.45 0.83
N TYR A 284 4.78 -2.58 1.64
CA TYR A 284 5.95 -2.94 2.43
C TYR A 284 5.94 -2.36 3.84
N TYR A 285 6.71 -3.02 4.71
CA TYR A 285 7.13 -2.50 6.01
C TYR A 285 8.59 -2.13 5.98
N GLN A 286 8.95 -1.06 6.68
CA GLN A 286 10.34 -0.64 6.83
C GLN A 286 10.79 -0.94 8.25
N ILE A 287 11.94 -1.59 8.39
CA ILE A 287 12.60 -1.84 9.67
C ILE A 287 13.96 -1.15 9.61
N SER A 288 14.29 -0.35 10.61
CA SER A 288 15.59 0.32 10.66
C SER A 288 16.67 -0.61 11.21
N PHE A 289 17.94 -0.36 10.88
CA PHE A 289 19.03 -1.01 11.61
C PHE A 289 19.55 -0.15 12.74
N THR A 290 19.90 -0.80 13.86
CA THR A 290 20.54 -0.17 15.02
C THR A 290 21.77 0.64 14.60
N ASP A 291 22.00 1.78 15.26
CA ASP A 291 23.09 2.73 14.97
C ASP A 291 23.04 3.35 13.55
N ASN A 292 21.84 3.45 12.96
CA ASN A 292 21.62 4.03 11.63
C ASN A 292 22.48 3.36 10.53
N LYS A 293 22.65 2.04 10.60
CA LYS A 293 23.46 1.27 9.65
C LYS A 293 22.72 0.90 8.35
N GLY A 294 21.54 1.49 8.13
CA GLY A 294 20.67 1.20 7.00
C GLY A 294 19.26 0.77 7.43
N PHE A 295 18.57 0.07 6.55
CA PHE A 295 17.18 -0.39 6.75
C PHE A 295 16.88 -1.64 5.91
N ALA A 296 15.78 -2.31 6.25
CA ALA A 296 15.17 -3.37 5.46
C ALA A 296 13.74 -2.97 5.05
N PHE A 297 13.38 -3.24 3.81
CA PHE A 297 11.99 -3.25 3.34
C PHE A 297 11.51 -4.70 3.20
N ILE A 298 10.43 -5.02 3.90
CA ILE A 298 9.77 -6.32 3.84
C ILE A 298 8.49 -6.15 3.02
N TYR A 299 8.49 -6.65 1.79
CA TYR A 299 7.38 -6.53 0.85
C TYR A 299 6.36 -7.64 1.08
N ILE A 300 5.08 -7.25 1.12
CA ILE A 300 3.93 -8.11 1.41
C ILE A 300 3.01 -8.18 0.19
N TRP A 301 2.66 -9.41 -0.18
CA TRP A 301 1.62 -9.71 -1.16
C TRP A 301 0.76 -10.85 -0.61
N GLU A 302 -0.58 -10.68 -0.63
CA GLU A 302 -1.52 -11.70 -0.16
C GLU A 302 -1.19 -12.19 1.26
N LYS A 303 -0.87 -11.23 2.16
CA LYS A 303 -0.53 -11.50 3.57
C LYS A 303 0.71 -12.37 3.77
N LYS A 304 1.59 -12.44 2.77
CA LYS A 304 2.86 -13.16 2.85
C LYS A 304 4.03 -12.28 2.42
N VAL A 305 5.20 -12.55 2.97
CA VAL A 305 6.45 -11.94 2.55
C VAL A 305 6.78 -12.41 1.13
N TYR A 306 6.78 -11.48 0.20
CA TYR A 306 7.06 -11.74 -1.20
C TYR A 306 8.49 -11.36 -1.58
N ALA A 307 9.04 -10.30 -0.98
CA ALA A 307 10.40 -9.88 -1.20
C ALA A 307 10.98 -9.23 0.06
N VAL A 308 12.32 -9.24 0.15
CA VAL A 308 13.07 -8.57 1.21
C VAL A 308 14.19 -7.78 0.55
N GLU A 309 14.19 -6.47 0.76
CA GLU A 309 15.27 -5.56 0.34
C GLU A 309 15.99 -5.06 1.57
N VAL A 310 17.32 -5.06 1.52
CA VAL A 310 18.17 -4.55 2.59
C VAL A 310 19.15 -3.57 2.00
N THR A 311 19.21 -2.37 2.58
CA THR A 311 20.20 -1.35 2.25
C THR A 311 21.05 -1.06 3.48
N PHE A 312 22.37 -1.02 3.30
CA PHE A 312 23.36 -0.68 4.31
C PHE A 312 24.01 0.69 4.01
N PHE A 313 24.40 1.40 5.07
CA PHE A 313 25.17 2.65 5.00
C PHE A 313 26.61 2.45 5.49
#